data_AF-A0A1H5TTF8-F1
#
_entry.id   AF-A0A1H5TTF8-F1
#
_cell.length_a   1.000
_cell.length_b   1.000
_cell.length_c   1.000
_cell.angle_alpha   90.00
_cell.angle_beta   90.00
_cell.angle_gamma   90.00
#
_symmetry.space_group_name_H-M   'P 1'
#
loop_
_entity.id
_entity.type
_entity.pdbx_description
1 polymer ?
#
loop_
_entity_poly.entity_id
_entity_poly.type
_entity_poly.pdbx_seq_one_letter_code
_entity_poly.pdbx_strand_id
1 'polypeptide(L)'
;MSTEPIGHARGDEPLFPMPPMSEAPLRAAVRRLDPAEAVRFEREFHTAWEEALLSDGTVPMHTFLHRWAIFVSLRRVPARAAR
;
A
#
# COMPACT_ATOMS: atom_id res chain seq x y z
N MET A 1 4.93 -41.58 5.88
CA MET A 1 4.18 -40.49 5.23
C MET A 1 4.96 -39.20 5.47
N SER A 2 5.88 -38.87 4.57
CA SER A 2 6.66 -37.63 4.66
C SER A 2 5.84 -36.53 4.02
N THR A 3 5.38 -35.58 4.83
CA THR A 3 4.83 -34.32 4.33
C THR A 3 6.00 -33.51 3.78
N GLU A 4 6.18 -33.50 2.46
CA GLU A 4 7.09 -32.55 1.83
C GLU A 4 6.67 -31.12 2.22
N PRO A 5 7.59 -30.27 2.70
CA PRO A 5 7.27 -28.88 2.93
C PRO A 5 7.10 -28.24 1.55
N ILE A 6 5.90 -27.76 1.24
CA ILE A 6 5.66 -26.90 0.07
C ILE A 6 6.58 -25.70 0.27
N GLY A 7 7.74 -25.71 -0.39
CA GLY A 7 8.63 -24.57 -0.42
C GLY A 7 7.87 -23.44 -1.08
N HIS A 8 7.39 -22.48 -0.28
CA HIS A 8 6.85 -21.24 -0.82
C HIS A 8 7.88 -20.70 -1.80
N ALA A 9 7.52 -20.63 -3.09
CA ALA A 9 8.39 -20.07 -4.10
C ALA A 9 8.82 -18.69 -3.57
N ARG A 10 10.13 -18.40 -3.54
CA ARG A 10 10.72 -17.19 -2.91
C ARG A 10 10.06 -15.85 -3.31
N GLY A 11 9.18 -15.82 -4.30
CA GLY A 11 8.39 -14.65 -4.71
C GLY A 11 7.00 -14.50 -4.04
N ASP A 12 6.47 -15.52 -3.36
CA ASP A 12 5.14 -15.45 -2.71
C ASP A 12 5.19 -14.85 -1.29
N GLU A 13 6.39 -14.68 -0.72
CA GLU A 13 6.54 -14.09 0.60
C GLU A 13 6.45 -12.55 0.53
N PRO A 14 5.66 -11.91 1.42
CA PRO A 14 5.62 -10.45 1.50
C PRO A 14 6.98 -9.84 1.87
N LEU A 15 7.39 -8.78 1.17
CA LEU A 15 8.60 -8.00 1.47
C LEU A 15 8.57 -7.35 2.87
N PHE A 16 7.37 -7.15 3.41
CA PHE A 16 7.10 -6.63 4.75
C PHE A 16 5.64 -6.96 5.15
N PRO A 17 5.30 -6.99 6.46
CA PRO A 17 3.92 -7.18 6.92
C PRO A 17 3.02 -6.04 6.44
N MET A 18 1.71 -6.28 6.35
CA MET A 18 0.76 -5.22 5.98
C MET A 18 0.87 -4.04 6.96
N PRO A 19 1.15 -2.81 6.50
CA PRO A 19 1.18 -1.65 7.37
C PRO A 19 -0.25 -1.28 7.84
N PRO A 20 -0.38 -0.61 8.99
CA PRO A 20 -1.64 0.02 9.40
C PRO A 20 -2.17 0.98 8.31
N MET A 21 -3.49 1.03 8.14
CA MET A 21 -4.15 1.92 7.18
C MET A 21 -4.21 3.36 7.73
N SER A 22 -3.04 4.00 7.81
CA SER A 22 -2.84 5.39 8.20
C SER A 22 -1.73 6.00 7.36
N GLU A 23 -1.69 7.32 7.29
CA GLU A 23 -0.81 8.06 6.37
C GLU A 23 0.67 7.66 6.54
N ALA A 24 1.25 7.84 7.73
CA ALA A 24 2.68 7.67 7.92
C ALA A 24 3.18 6.23 7.63
N PRO A 25 2.53 5.16 8.11
CA PRO A 25 2.90 3.79 7.76
C PRO A 25 2.71 3.46 6.28
N LEU A 26 1.62 3.93 5.65
CA LEU A 26 1.40 3.70 4.22
C LEU A 26 2.46 4.42 3.39
N ARG A 27 2.78 5.67 3.72
CA ARG A 27 3.84 6.42 3.05
C ARG A 27 5.19 5.73 3.14
N ALA A 28 5.55 5.23 4.33
CA ALA A 28 6.79 4.49 4.52
C ALA A 28 6.83 3.20 3.67
N ALA A 29 5.70 2.48 3.59
CA ALA A 29 5.58 1.29 2.76
C ALA A 29 5.68 1.60 1.26
N VAL A 30 4.99 2.65 0.79
CA VAL A 30 5.05 3.09 -0.61
C VAL A 30 6.47 3.49 -0.99
N ARG A 31 7.17 4.27 -0.16
CA ARG A 31 8.57 4.65 -0.40
C ARG A 31 9.52 3.46 -0.46
N ARG A 32 9.24 2.39 0.30
CA ARG A 32 10.00 1.14 0.25
C ARG A 32 9.74 0.34 -1.02
N LEU A 33 8.54 0.42 -1.58
CA LEU A 33 8.17 -0.26 -2.82
C LEU A 33 8.69 0.48 -4.05
N ASP A 34 8.44 1.79 -4.13
CA ASP A 34 8.79 2.63 -5.27
C ASP A 34 8.88 4.12 -4.83
N PRO A 35 10.08 4.73 -4.85
CA PRO A 35 10.25 6.14 -4.53
C PRO A 35 9.46 7.10 -5.43
N ALA A 36 9.22 6.76 -6.70
CA ALA A 36 8.45 7.61 -7.61
C ALA A 36 6.96 7.64 -7.23
N GLU A 37 6.43 6.50 -6.79
CA GLU A 37 5.05 6.39 -6.29
C GLU A 37 4.89 7.11 -4.94
N ALA A 38 5.95 7.22 -4.14
CA ALA A 38 5.91 8.04 -2.92
C ALA A 38 5.69 9.53 -3.23
N VAL A 39 6.24 10.06 -4.33
CA VAL A 39 5.94 11.44 -4.75
C VAL A 39 4.48 11.58 -5.17
N ARG A 40 3.93 10.56 -5.85
CA ARG A 40 2.50 10.54 -6.20
C ARG A 40 1.60 10.47 -4.97
N PHE A 41 1.96 9.67 -3.98
CA PHE A 41 1.27 9.56 -2.71
C PHE A 41 1.12 10.93 -2.04
N GLU A 42 2.21 11.71 -1.94
CA GLU A 42 2.19 13.03 -1.30
C GLU A 42 1.28 14.02 -2.04
N ARG A 43 1.29 14.00 -3.39
CA ARG A 43 0.39 14.85 -4.19
C ARG A 43 -1.07 14.49 -3.96
N GLU A 44 -1.40 13.20 -4.01
CA GLU A 44 -2.78 12.74 -3.81
C GLU A 44 -3.26 12.92 -2.37
N PHE A 45 -2.35 12.85 -1.39
CA PHE A 45 -2.66 13.19 0.00
C PHE A 45 -3.09 14.65 0.12
N HIS A 46 -2.34 15.56 -0.50
CA HIS A 46 -2.70 16.98 -0.49
C HIS A 46 -4.06 17.23 -1.15
N THR A 47 -4.32 16.64 -2.32
CA THR A 47 -5.63 16.75 -2.98
C THR A 47 -6.77 16.20 -2.12
N ALA A 48 -6.61 15.01 -1.52
CA ALA A 48 -7.63 14.44 -0.65
C ALA A 48 -7.88 15.30 0.60
N TRP A 49 -6.83 15.92 1.13
CA TRP A 49 -6.93 16.86 2.25
C TRP A 49 -7.71 18.12 1.85
N GLU A 50 -7.40 18.72 0.70
CA GLU A 50 -8.12 19.89 0.18
C GLU A 50 -9.60 19.57 -0.07
N GLU A 51 -9.91 18.43 -0.68
CA GLU A 51 -11.29 17.98 -0.89
C GLU A 51 -12.04 17.74 0.43
N ALA A 52 -11.37 17.18 1.44
CA ALA A 52 -11.94 16.98 2.76
C ALA A 52 -12.28 18.32 3.44
N LEU A 53 -11.41 19.32 3.32
CA LEU A 53 -11.67 20.67 3.82
C LEU A 53 -12.83 21.35 3.07
N LEU A 54 -12.88 21.22 1.74
CA LEU A 54 -13.93 21.84 0.92
C LEU A 54 -15.31 21.20 1.12
N SER A 55 -15.34 19.90 1.43
CA SER A 55 -16.58 19.15 1.66
C SER A 55 -16.99 19.07 3.13
N ASP A 56 -16.17 19.62 4.05
CA ASP A 56 -16.31 19.45 5.50
C ASP A 56 -16.52 17.98 5.92
N GLY A 57 -15.74 17.07 5.31
CA GLY A 57 -15.97 15.64 5.40
C GLY A 57 -14.69 14.81 5.34
N THR A 58 -14.74 13.59 5.87
CA THR A 58 -13.56 12.69 5.96
C THR A 58 -13.48 11.66 4.82
N VAL A 59 -14.51 11.59 3.98
CA VAL A 59 -14.63 10.59 2.90
C VAL A 59 -13.45 10.63 1.91
N PRO A 60 -12.96 11.80 1.45
CA PRO A 60 -11.80 11.85 0.56
C PRO A 60 -10.55 11.22 1.17
N MET A 61 -10.28 11.50 2.45
CA MET A 61 -9.15 10.93 3.20
C MET A 61 -9.28 9.41 3.37
N HIS A 62 -10.48 8.91 3.72
CA HIS A 62 -10.72 7.48 3.82
C HIS A 62 -10.53 6.75 2.48
N THR A 63 -10.96 7.38 1.38
CA THR A 63 -10.81 6.84 0.02
C THR A 63 -9.34 6.79 -0.38
N PHE A 64 -8.59 7.86 -0.11
CA PHE A 64 -7.14 7.93 -0.31
C PHE A 64 -6.41 6.80 0.41
N LEU A 65 -6.64 6.64 1.72
CA LEU A 65 -5.97 5.61 2.52
C LEU A 65 -6.30 4.19 2.04
N HIS A 66 -7.56 3.93 1.69
CA HIS A 66 -7.97 2.62 1.15
C HIS A 66 -7.27 2.29 -0.17
N ARG A 67 -7.26 3.23 -1.11
CA ARG A 67 -6.63 3.03 -2.41
C ARG A 67 -5.15 2.70 -2.27
N TRP A 68 -4.43 3.40 -1.40
CA TRP A 68 -3.01 3.16 -1.18
C TRP A 68 -2.74 1.90 -0.35
N ALA A 69 -3.62 1.52 0.57
CA ALA A 69 -3.54 0.21 1.23
C ALA A 69 -3.67 -0.94 0.23
N ILE A 70 -4.58 -0.83 -0.76
CA ILE A 70 -4.72 -1.81 -1.84
C ILE A 70 -3.44 -1.87 -2.69
N PHE A 71 -2.92 -0.72 -3.11
CA PHE A 71 -1.65 -0.64 -3.85
C PHE A 71 -0.50 -1.37 -3.14
N VAL A 72 -0.29 -1.07 -1.84
CA VAL A 72 0.72 -1.74 -1.02
C VAL A 72 0.45 -3.23 -0.93
N SER A 73 -0.83 -3.63 -0.84
CA SER A 73 -1.20 -5.02 -0.69
C SER A 73 -0.86 -5.90 -1.88
N LEU A 74 -0.95 -5.34 -3.08
CA LEU A 74 -0.65 -6.02 -4.33
C LEU A 74 0.87 -6.09 -4.54
N ARG A 75 1.56 -4.97 -4.29
CA ARG A 75 2.99 -4.83 -4.62
C ARG A 75 3.95 -5.34 -3.56
N ARG A 76 3.53 -5.51 -2.31
CA ARG A 76 4.38 -6.11 -1.27
C ARG A 76 4.67 -7.59 -1.51
N VAL A 77 3.96 -8.26 -2.42
CA VAL A 77 4.18 -9.69 -2.76
C VAL A 77 4.67 -9.76 -4.21
N PRO A 78 5.98 -9.99 -4.46
CA PRO A 78 6.56 -9.92 -5.80
C PRO A 78 5.90 -10.85 -6.85
N ALA A 79 5.50 -12.06 -6.46
CA ALA A 79 4.82 -13.02 -7.34
C ALA A 79 3.37 -12.64 -7.69
N ARG A 80 2.78 -11.66 -7.00
CA ARG A 80 1.51 -11.04 -7.40
C ARG A 80 1.72 -9.86 -8.34
N ALA A 81 2.86 -9.18 -8.29
CA ALA A 81 3.17 -8.08 -9.19
C ALA A 81 3.56 -8.52 -10.61
N ALA A 82 3.94 -9.80 -10.78
CA ALA A 82 4.36 -10.38 -12.05
C ALA A 82 3.23 -11.10 -12.84
N ARG A 83 1.99 -11.07 -12.35
CA ARG A 83 0.79 -11.64 -12.99
C ARG A 83 -0.15 -10.52 -13.42
#